data_AF-A0A075KHL3-F1
#
_entry.id   AF-A0A075KHL3-F1
#
_cell.length_a   1.000
_cell.length_b   1.000
_cell.length_c   1.000
_cell.angle_alpha   90.00
_cell.angle_beta   90.00
_cell.angle_gamma   90.00
#
_symmetry.space_group_name_H-M   'P 1'
#
loop_
_entity.id
_entity.type
_entity.pdbx_description
1 polymer ?
#
loop_
_entity_poly.entity_id
_entity_poly.type
_entity_poly.pdbx_seq_one_letter_code
_entity_poly.pdbx_strand_id
1 'polypeptide(L)' 'MKGWSADFVNDPNNDFEVVLEILYEDKDVAVIRQGVDGLEIHWYENTKRLVVPVDWLVKLLIDAKEKLR' A
#
# COMPACT_ATOMS: atom_id res chain seq x y z
N MET A 1 -7.43 10.95 5.56
CA MET A 1 -8.70 10.45 6.13
C MET A 1 -8.44 9.96 7.54
N LYS A 2 -9.45 9.78 8.41
CA LYS A 2 -9.17 9.35 9.79
C LYS A 2 -8.62 7.92 9.77
N GLY A 3 -7.42 7.72 10.32
CA GLY A 3 -6.78 6.41 10.48
C GLY A 3 -5.97 5.93 9.28
N TRP A 4 -6.41 6.16 8.04
CA TRP A 4 -5.71 5.68 6.84
C TRP A 4 -4.62 6.64 6.35
N SER A 5 -3.43 6.09 6.14
CA SER A 5 -2.29 6.72 5.45
C SER A 5 -1.59 5.72 4.54
N ALA A 6 -0.74 6.21 3.66
CA ALA A 6 0.10 5.38 2.83
C ALA A 6 1.38 6.13 2.46
N ASP A 7 2.51 5.44 2.46
CA ASP A 7 3.83 6.04 2.28
C ASP A 7 4.70 5.20 1.35
N PHE A 8 5.47 5.87 0.49
CA PHE A 8 6.45 5.21 -0.38
C PHE A 8 7.74 5.03 0.39
N VAL A 9 8.19 3.78 0.53
CA VAL A 9 9.39 3.40 1.27
C VAL A 9 10.24 2.46 0.43
N ASN A 10 11.52 2.29 0.78
CA ASN A 10 12.33 1.24 0.18
C ASN A 10 11.89 -0.12 0.73
N ASP A 11 11.87 -1.16 -0.11
CA ASP A 11 11.61 -2.52 0.35
C ASP A 11 12.73 -2.94 1.33
N PRO A 12 12.40 -3.29 2.59
CA PRO A 12 13.40 -3.71 3.57
C PRO A 12 14.16 -4.99 3.17
N ASN A 13 13.67 -5.74 2.19
CA ASN A 13 14.31 -6.94 1.65
C ASN A 13 15.03 -6.68 0.31
N ASN A 14 14.83 -5.51 -0.30
CA ASN A 14 15.42 -5.14 -1.57
C ASN A 14 15.57 -3.61 -1.70
N ASP A 15 16.73 -3.08 -1.30
CA ASP A 15 17.01 -1.64 -1.30
C ASP A 15 16.91 -0.95 -2.68
N PHE A 16 16.81 -1.72 -3.77
CA PHE A 16 16.64 -1.19 -5.13
C PHE A 16 15.18 -1.01 -5.54
N GLU A 17 14.23 -1.52 -4.73
CA GLU A 17 12.81 -1.46 -5.01
C GLU A 17 12.10 -0.54 -4.03
N VAL A 18 11.20 0.28 -4.57
CA VAL A 18 10.29 1.10 -3.77
C VAL A 18 8.97 0.34 -3.67
N VAL A 19 8.38 0.37 -2.49
CA VAL A 19 7.04 -0.16 -2.22
C VAL A 19 6.18 0.93 -1.62
N LEU A 20 4.87 0.72 -1.65
CA LEU A 20 3.90 1.60 -1.02
C LEU A 20 3.28 0.86 0.16
N GLU A 21 3.58 1.31 1.37
CA GLU A 21 2.99 0.80 2.59
C GLU A 21 1.63 1.45 2.82
N ILE A 22 0.64 0.66 3.20
CA ILE A 22 -0.68 1.13 3.63
C ILE A 22 -0.77 0.95 5.13
N LEU A 23 -1.10 2.03 5.82
CA LEU A 23 -1.22 2.06 7.27
C LEU A 23 -2.64 2.39 7.70
N TYR A 24 -3.05 1.78 8.81
CA TYR A 24 -4.26 2.15 9.55
C TYR A 24 -3.92 2.36 11.03
N GLU A 25 -4.14 3.58 11.54
CA GLU A 25 -3.77 3.98 12.90
C GLU A 25 -2.27 3.71 13.18
N ASP A 26 -1.41 4.14 12.26
CA ASP A 26 0.06 4.00 12.30
C ASP A 26 0.58 2.56 12.35
N LYS A 27 -0.26 1.59 11.92
CA LYS A 27 0.13 0.18 11.79
C LYS A 27 0.06 -0.26 10.34
N ASP A 28 1.07 -0.98 9.90
CA ASP A 28 1.11 -1.56 8.56
C ASP A 28 0.01 -2.61 8.40
N VAL A 29 -0.80 -2.47 7.36
CA VAL A 29 -1.92 -3.38 7.07
C VAL A 29 -1.86 -3.97 5.68
N ALA A 30 -1.14 -3.32 4.76
CA ALA A 30 -0.85 -3.88 3.46
C ALA A 30 0.39 -3.23 2.84
N VAL A 31 0.93 -3.87 1.82
CA VAL A 31 1.95 -3.33 0.95
C VAL A 31 1.51 -3.46 -0.51
N ILE A 32 1.78 -2.43 -1.30
CA ILE A 32 1.61 -2.42 -2.75
C ILE A 32 2.99 -2.36 -3.39
N ARG A 33 3.21 -3.20 -4.40
CA ARG A 33 4.46 -3.23 -5.18
C ARG A 33 4.18 -3.44 -6.66
N GLN A 34 5.17 -3.15 -7.50
CA GLN A 34 5.13 -3.48 -8.91
C GLN A 34 5.53 -4.95 -9.10
N GLY A 35 4.55 -5.77 -9.47
CA GLY A 35 4.76 -7.16 -9.87
C GLY A 35 4.98 -7.31 -11.38
N VAL A 36 5.02 -8.55 -11.84
CA VAL A 36 5.28 -8.89 -13.26
C VAL A 36 4.14 -8.42 -14.17
N ASP A 37 2.89 -8.59 -13.74
CA ASP A 37 1.70 -8.31 -14.57
C ASP A 37 0.99 -7.00 -14.19
N GLY A 38 1.52 -6.24 -13.22
CA GLY A 38 0.91 -5.03 -12.72
C GLY A 38 1.15 -4.80 -11.23
N LEU A 39 0.29 -4.01 -10.59
CA LEU A 39 0.37 -3.78 -9.15
C LEU A 39 -0.11 -5.01 -8.37
N GLU A 40 0.72 -5.47 -7.45
CA GLU A 40 0.39 -6.49 -6.47
C GLU A 40 0.05 -5.83 -5.14
N ILE A 41 -1.01 -6.28 -4.49
CA ILE A 41 -1.43 -5.80 -3.16
C ILE A 41 -1.42 -6.98 -2.19
N HIS A 42 -0.61 -6.88 -1.15
CA HIS A 42 -0.48 -7.90 -0.12
C HIS A 42 -1.07 -7.36 1.19
N TRP A 43 -2.13 -7.99 1.69
CA TRP A 43 -2.77 -7.62 2.95
C TRP A 43 -2.21 -8.46 4.10
N TYR A 44 -1.83 -7.81 5.20
CA TYR A 44 -1.41 -8.49 6.41
C TYR A 44 -2.63 -8.99 7.19
N GLU A 45 -2.43 -10.07 7.95
CA GLU A 45 -3.47 -10.61 8.81
C GLU A 45 -3.87 -9.57 9.85
N ASN A 46 -5.16 -9.27 9.92
CA ASN A 46 -5.70 -8.32 10.88
C ASN A 46 -6.83 -8.98 11.67
N THR A 47 -6.76 -8.84 12.99
CA THR A 47 -7.80 -9.33 13.91
C THR A 47 -9.09 -8.51 13.84
N LYS A 48 -9.04 -7.31 13.23
CA LYS A 48 -10.18 -6.41 13.07
C LYS A 48 -10.60 -6.31 11.60
N ARG A 49 -11.91 -6.20 11.38
CA ARG A 49 -12.46 -5.83 10.08
C ARG A 49 -12.20 -4.34 9.83
N LEU A 50 -11.30 -4.05 8.89
CA LEU A 50 -11.01 -2.68 8.45
C LEU A 50 -11.96 -2.26 7.32
N VAL A 51 -12.46 -1.03 7.38
CA VAL A 51 -13.27 -0.44 6.31
C VAL A 51 -12.38 0.51 5.52
N VAL A 52 -12.10 0.14 4.27
CA VAL A 52 -11.27 0.93 3.35
C VAL A 52 -12.17 1.84 2.52
N PRO A 53 -11.96 3.17 2.54
CA PRO A 53 -12.72 4.07 1.67
C PRO A 53 -12.31 3.88 0.21
N VAL A 54 -13.27 3.55 -0.65
CA VAL A 54 -13.01 3.15 -2.05
C VAL A 54 -12.36 4.27 -2.85
N ASP A 55 -12.86 5.51 -2.76
CA ASP A 55 -12.33 6.64 -3.55
C ASP A 55 -10.86 6.93 -3.23
N TRP A 56 -10.47 6.75 -1.98
CA TRP A 56 -9.09 6.91 -1.55
C TRP A 56 -8.22 5.76 -2.06
N LEU A 57 -8.69 4.51 -1.95
CA LEU A 57 -7.97 3.36 -2.47
C LEU A 57 -7.76 3.48 -3.99
N VAL A 58 -8.78 3.89 -4.73
CA VAL A 58 -8.67 4.09 -6.19
C VAL A 58 -7.62 5.16 -6.51
N LYS A 59 -7.66 6.32 -5.83
CA LYS A 59 -6.64 7.35 -6.02
C LYS A 59 -5.24 6.83 -5.69
N LEU A 60 -5.10 6.09 -4.60
CA LEU A 60 -3.84 5.50 -4.17
C LEU A 60 -3.28 4.53 -5.22
N LEU A 61 -4.13 3.70 -5.83
CA LEU A 61 -3.72 2.77 -6.88
C LEU A 61 -3.27 3.47 -8.16
N ILE A 62 -3.88 4.60 -8.50
CA ILE A 62 -3.44 5.45 -9.62
C ILE A 62 -2.05 6.02 -9.31
N ASP A 63 -1.88 6.61 -8.13
CA ASP A 63 -0.59 7.18 -7.69
C ASP A 63 0.51 6.11 -7.65
N ALA A 64 0.20 4.91 -7.15
CA ALA A 64 1.12 3.78 -7.10
C ALA A 64 1.55 3.32 -8.50
N LYS A 65 0.61 3.24 -9.44
CA LYS A 65 0.89 2.84 -10.83
C LYS A 65 1.85 3.80 -11.54
N GLU A 66 1.81 5.07 -11.19
CA GLU A 66 2.71 6.09 -11.76
C GLU A 66 4.09 6.07 -11.11
N LYS A 67 4.17 5.79 -9.81
CA LYS A 67 5.40 5.93 -9.01
C LYS A 67 6.21 4.65 -8.84
N LEU A 68 5.60 3.48 -8.90
CA LEU A 68 6.27 2.18 -8.76
C LEU A 68 6.72 1.60 -10.11
N ARG A 69 6.67 2.41 -11.17
CA ARG A 69 6.86 2.00 -12.55
C ARG A 69 8.31 2.00 -13.01
#